data_AF-A0A662RS57-F1
#
_entry.id   AF-A0A662RS57-F1
#
_cell.length_a   1.000
_cell.length_b   1.000
_cell.length_c   1.000
_cell.angle_alpha   90.00
_cell.angle_beta   90.00
_cell.angle_gamma   90.00
#
_symmetry.space_group_name_H-M   'P 1'
#
loop_
_entity.id
_entity.type
_entity.pdbx_description
1 polymer ?
#
loop_
_entity_poly.entity_id
_entity_poly.type
_entity_poly.pdbx_seq_one_letter_code
_entity_poly.pdbx_strand_id
1 'polypeptide(L)' 'MSKEKQQTSGEFIQIELEKLKLIAEYYDFPLAAFFMSTSELKELKAREREAIRERTIRKLKILRDMLT' A
#
# COMPACT_ATOMS: atom_id res chain seq x y z
N MET A 1 -26.23 29.30 -20.09
CA MET A 1 -24.91 29.65 -19.53
C MET A 1 -24.66 28.76 -18.33
N SER A 2 -23.91 27.68 -18.51
CA SER A 2 -23.55 26.78 -17.41
C SER A 2 -22.55 27.52 -16.53
N LYS A 3 -22.95 27.86 -15.30
CA LYS A 3 -22.01 28.39 -14.31
C LYS A 3 -21.01 27.29 -14.02
N GLU A 4 -19.76 27.46 -14.45
CA GLU A 4 -18.66 26.65 -13.95
C GLU A 4 -18.66 26.81 -12.43
N LYS A 5 -19.07 25.75 -11.72
CA LYS A 5 -18.90 25.69 -10.26
C LYS A 5 -17.40 25.76 -10.02
N GLN A 6 -16.93 26.92 -9.58
CA GLN A 6 -15.56 27.04 -9.06
C GLN A 6 -15.45 26.08 -7.88
N GLN A 7 -14.79 24.97 -8.13
CA GLN A 7 -14.52 23.95 -7.14
C GLN A 7 -13.67 24.59 -6.05
N THR A 8 -14.13 24.50 -4.81
CA THR A 8 -13.39 25.04 -3.67
C THR A 8 -12.14 24.20 -3.44
N SER A 9 -11.09 24.80 -2.85
CA SER A 9 -9.84 24.07 -2.56
C SER A 9 -10.08 22.82 -1.71
N GLY A 10 -11.06 22.85 -0.80
CA GLY A 10 -11.48 21.69 0.00
C GLY A 10 -12.06 20.56 -0.86
N GLU A 11 -12.96 20.88 -1.79
CA GLU A 11 -13.52 19.90 -2.73
C GLU A 11 -12.45 19.30 -3.65
N PHE A 12 -11.46 20.10 -4.05
CA PHE A 12 -10.34 19.62 -4.87
C PHE A 12 -9.47 18.61 -4.10
N ILE A 13 -9.06 18.94 -2.87
CA ILE A 13 -8.28 18.05 -2.01
C ILE A 13 -9.02 16.73 -1.77
N GLN A 14 -10.34 16.80 -1.56
CA GLN A 14 -11.15 15.62 -1.30
C GLN A 14 -11.20 14.67 -2.51
N ILE A 15 -11.38 15.21 -3.72
CA ILE A 15 -11.35 14.41 -4.96
C ILE A 15 -9.98 13.77 -5.18
N GLU A 16 -8.89 14.52 -4.99
CA GLU A 16 -7.54 13.96 -5.15
C GLU A 16 -7.27 12.82 -4.15
N LEU A 17 -7.75 12.95 -2.91
CA LEU A 17 -7.60 11.92 -1.90
C LEU A 17 -8.44 10.67 -2.20
N GLU A 18 -9.64 10.83 -2.79
CA GLU A 18 -10.45 9.71 -3.29
C GLU A 18 -9.79 8.98 -4.45
N LYS A 19 -9.14 9.70 -5.39
CA LYS A 19 -8.38 9.06 -6.47
C LYS A 19 -7.24 8.21 -5.91
N LEU A 20 -6.48 8.73 -4.95
CA LEU A 20 -5.40 7.98 -4.31
C LEU A 20 -5.92 6.72 -3.60
N LYS A 21 -7.09 6.79 -2.94
CA LYS A 21 -7.75 5.62 -2.34
C LYS A 21 -8.07 4.55 -3.39
N LEU A 22 -8.66 4.93 -4.52
CA LEU A 22 -8.99 3.99 -5.60
C LEU A 22 -7.73 3.32 -6.17
N ILE A 23 -6.64 4.07 -6.33
CA ILE A 23 -5.36 3.51 -6.81
C ILE A 23 -4.79 2.55 -5.77
N ALA A 24 -4.79 2.94 -4.49
CA ALA A 24 -4.29 2.11 -3.39
C ALA A 24 -5.02 0.76 -3.33
N GLU A 25 -6.36 0.79 -3.45
CA GLU A 25 -7.19 -0.41 -3.46
C GLU A 25 -6.93 -1.29 -4.69
N TYR A 26 -6.85 -0.69 -5.88
CA TYR A 26 -6.63 -1.44 -7.14
C TYR A 26 -5.31 -2.22 -7.14
N TYR A 27 -4.25 -1.66 -6.55
CA TYR A 27 -2.93 -2.30 -6.49
C TYR A 27 -2.68 -3.09 -5.20
N ASP A 28 -3.68 -3.21 -4.31
CA ASP A 28 -3.55 -3.80 -2.97
C ASP A 28 -2.34 -3.22 -2.21
N PHE A 29 -2.21 -1.89 -2.23
CA PHE A 29 -1.07 -1.16 -1.71
C PHE A 29 -1.51 -0.17 -0.61
N PRO A 30 -0.75 0.00 0.49
CA PRO A 30 -1.15 0.89 1.57
C PRO A 30 -1.26 2.36 1.11
N LEU A 31 -2.41 3.01 1.36
CA LEU A 31 -2.60 4.44 1.02
C LEU A 31 -1.52 5.35 1.64
N ALA A 32 -1.06 5.01 2.85
CA ALA A 32 -0.01 5.76 3.53
C ALA A 32 1.30 5.84 2.72
N ALA A 33 1.55 4.88 1.83
CA ALA A 33 2.77 4.83 1.04
C ALA A 33 2.85 5.92 -0.04
N PHE A 34 1.73 6.53 -0.44
CA PHE A 34 1.74 7.73 -1.30
C PHE A 34 2.32 8.96 -0.60
N PHE A 35 2.34 8.95 0.73
CA PHE A 35 2.84 10.04 1.57
C PHE A 35 4.21 9.74 2.19
N MET A 36 4.80 8.59 1.83
CA MET A 36 6.12 8.18 2.31
C MET A 36 7.24 8.73 1.42
N SER A 37 8.37 9.02 2.03
CA SER A 37 9.63 9.28 1.34
C SER A 37 10.17 8.03 0.64
N THR A 38 11.06 8.21 -0.32
CA THR A 38 11.71 7.10 -1.02
C THR A 38 12.53 6.21 -0.08
N SER A 39 13.10 6.76 1.00
CA SER A 39 13.77 6.00 2.07
C SER A 39 12.79 5.11 2.82
N GLU A 40 11.65 5.65 3.24
CA GLU A 40 10.63 4.89 3.97
C GLU A 40 10.03 3.77 3.10
N LEU A 41 9.83 4.02 1.80
CA LEU A 41 9.39 3.01 0.85
C LEU A 41 10.41 1.87 0.69
N LYS A 42 11.71 2.17 0.72
CA LYS A 42 12.77 1.14 0.67
C LYS A 42 12.74 0.28 1.93
N GLU A 43 12.54 0.88 3.10
CA GLU A 43 12.41 0.15 4.36
C GLU A 43 11.16 -0.72 4.41
N LEU A 44 10.01 -0.20 3.96
CA LEU A 44 8.75 -0.94 3.88
C LEU A 44 8.93 -2.21 3.03
N LYS A 45 9.53 -2.05 1.84
CA LYS A 45 9.84 -3.17 0.93
C LYS A 45 10.82 -4.19 1.55
N ALA A 46 11.79 -3.74 2.35
CA ALA A 46 12.71 -4.62 3.04
C ALA A 46 12.01 -5.46 4.12
N ARG A 47 11.16 -4.81 4.94
CA ARG A 47 10.37 -5.46 6.00
C ARG A 47 9.40 -6.50 5.45
N GLU A 48 8.72 -6.21 4.34
CA GLU A 48 7.83 -7.19 3.70
C GLU A 48 8.59 -8.43 3.19
N ARG A 49 9.78 -8.24 2.59
CA ARG A 49 10.62 -9.35 2.16
C ARG A 49 11.06 -10.22 3.32
N GLU A 50 11.42 -9.61 4.44
CA GLU A 50 11.77 -10.31 5.69
C GLU A 50 10.58 -11.17 6.17
N ALA A 51 9.39 -10.56 6.25
CA ALA A 51 8.17 -11.24 6.71
C ALA A 51 7.76 -12.42 5.81
N ILE A 52 7.86 -12.26 4.48
CA ILE A 52 7.59 -13.35 3.52
C ILE A 52 8.62 -14.48 3.69
N ARG A 53 9.90 -14.13 3.85
CA ARG A 53 10.98 -15.10 4.06
C ARG A 53 10.77 -15.90 5.34
N GLU A 54 10.46 -15.24 6.45
CA GLU A 54 10.19 -15.91 7.72
C GLU A 54 8.99 -16.85 7.64
N ARG A 55 7.88 -16.40 7.03
CA ARG A 55 6.68 -17.22 6.83
C ARG A 55 6.99 -18.44 5.97
N THR A 56 7.79 -18.30 4.93
CA THR A 56 8.23 -19.40 4.06
C THR A 56 9.10 -20.40 4.83
N ILE A 57 10.09 -19.91 5.58
CA ILE A 57 10.96 -20.76 6.41
C ILE A 57 10.14 -21.56 7.44
N ARG A 58 9.15 -20.94 8.09
CA ARG A 58 8.26 -21.64 9.02
C ARG A 58 7.46 -22.74 8.34
N LYS A 59 6.87 -22.48 7.17
CA LYS A 59 6.15 -23.49 6.39
C LYS A 59 7.05 -24.66 6.00
N LEU A 60 8.27 -24.38 5.56
CA LEU A 60 9.25 -25.40 5.21
C LEU A 60 9.68 -26.26 6.42
N LYS A 61 9.84 -25.64 7.61
CA LYS A 61 10.10 -26.39 8.85
C LYS A 61 8.95 -27.34 9.21
N ILE A 62 7.71 -26.86 9.15
CA ILE A 62 6.52 -27.68 9.41
C ILE A 62 6.46 -28.87 8.44
N LEU A 63 6.68 -28.63 7.15
CA LEU A 63 6.69 -29.70 6.14
C LEU A 63 7.78 -30.74 6.42
N ARG A 64 9.00 -30.29 6.76
CA ARG A 64 10.10 -31.20 7.13
C ARG A 64 9.71 -32.05 8.35
N ASP A 65 9.15 -31.43 9.37
CA ASP A 65 8.78 -32.11 10.63
C ASP A 65 7.63 -33.11 10.41
N MET A 66 6.77 -32.92 9.40
CA MET A 66 5.73 -33.88 9.01
C MET A 66 6.25 -35.08 8.21
N LEU A 67 7.41 -34.95 7.58
CA LEU A 67 8.02 -35.96 6.72
C LEU A 67 9.08 -36.81 7.44
N THR A 68 9.31 -36.55 8.73
CA THR A 68 10.27 -37.25 9.60
C THR A 68 9.52 -37.98 10.70
#